data_AF-A0A3M2CQ27-F1
#
_entry.id   AF-A0A3M2CQ27-F1
#
_cell.length_a   1.000
_cell.length_b   1.000
_cell.length_c   1.000
_cell.angle_alpha   90.00
_cell.angle_beta   90.00
_cell.angle_gamma   90.00
#
_symmetry.space_group_name_H-M   'P 1'
#
loop_
_entity.id
_entity.type
_entity.pdbx_description
1 polymer ?
#
loop_
_entity_poly.entity_id
_entity_poly.type
_entity_poly.pdbx_seq_one_letter_code
_entity_poly.pdbx_strand_id
1 'polypeptide(L)'
;MPDAPARAACEVFAPEPLLGGVTVRWRVLRRAVQSLAPAGESPMVELRVSVQGLGAKPRASVTIVDPQSGCSREPLAPGDVSAEVIPDIRGEVHIEVPDWLHATIAPDDAGRWTLIYARSPVLECLRIPGGRAEVIGVEIV
;
A
#
# COMPACT_ATOMS: atom_id res chain seq x y z
N MET A 1 25.18 15.42 37.20
CA MET A 1 24.02 14.71 36.63
C MET A 1 24.35 14.48 35.18
N PRO A 2 24.40 13.24 34.67
CA PRO A 2 24.74 13.03 33.27
C PRO A 2 23.52 13.37 32.41
N ASP A 3 23.73 14.27 31.46
CA ASP A 3 22.79 14.63 30.41
C ASP A 3 22.31 13.36 29.70
N ALA A 4 20.99 13.14 29.69
CA ALA A 4 20.38 12.17 28.82
C ALA A 4 20.69 12.58 27.36
N PRO A 5 21.15 11.67 26.48
CA PRO A 5 21.34 12.02 25.08
C PRO A 5 19.98 12.45 24.54
N ALA A 6 19.90 13.69 24.07
CA ALA A 6 18.78 14.19 23.30
C ALA A 6 18.56 13.18 22.16
N ARG A 7 17.49 12.39 22.26
CA ARG A 7 17.00 11.60 21.14
C ARG A 7 16.74 12.61 20.04
N ALA A 8 17.65 12.70 19.08
CA ALA A 8 17.38 13.39 17.84
C ALA A 8 16.09 12.76 17.31
N ALA A 9 14.99 13.50 17.38
CA ALA A 9 13.81 13.17 16.64
C ALA A 9 14.28 13.21 15.19
N CYS A 10 14.49 12.04 14.61
CA CYS A 10 14.67 11.92 13.18
C CYS A 10 13.34 12.42 12.62
N GLU A 11 13.28 13.69 12.21
CA GLU A 11 12.12 14.21 11.49
C GLU A 11 12.01 13.34 10.24
N VAL A 12 11.02 12.45 10.27
CA VAL A 12 10.68 11.59 9.15
C VAL A 12 10.25 12.51 8.02
N PHE A 13 11.18 12.83 7.13
CA PHE A 13 10.90 13.67 5.98
C PHE A 13 10.30 12.79 4.89
N ALA A 14 8.98 12.61 4.93
CA ALA A 14 8.25 12.17 3.76
C ALA A 14 8.11 13.39 2.81
N PRO A 15 8.53 13.31 1.53
CA PRO A 15 8.32 14.41 0.60
C PRO A 15 6.84 14.80 0.51
N GLU A 16 6.54 16.09 0.42
CA GLU A 16 5.17 16.65 0.35
C GLU A 16 4.16 15.88 -0.52
N PRO A 17 4.50 15.41 -1.75
CA PRO A 17 3.56 14.60 -2.55
C PRO A 17 3.12 13.31 -1.85
N LEU A 18 3.91 12.74 -0.94
CA LEU A 18 3.55 11.53 -0.20
C LEU A 18 2.72 11.82 1.05
N LEU A 19 2.58 13.08 1.48
CA LEU A 19 1.75 13.42 2.64
C LEU A 19 0.25 13.14 2.39
N GLY A 20 -0.18 13.09 1.13
CA GLY A 20 -1.56 12.71 0.74
C GLY A 20 -1.80 11.20 0.90
N GLY A 21 -0.92 10.37 0.34
CA GLY A 21 -0.94 8.93 0.49
C GLY A 21 -0.31 8.17 -0.67
N VAL A 22 -0.41 6.85 -0.59
CA VAL A 22 0.14 5.92 -1.58
C VAL A 22 -0.82 4.76 -1.80
N THR A 23 -1.00 4.34 -3.05
CA THR A 23 -1.76 3.15 -3.41
C THR A 23 -0.87 2.17 -4.15
N VAL A 24 -0.68 0.98 -3.59
CA VAL A 24 -0.02 -0.13 -4.28
C VAL A 24 -1.10 -1.00 -4.91
N ARG A 25 -0.84 -1.47 -6.14
CA ARG A 25 -1.82 -2.17 -6.98
C ARG A 25 -1.32 -3.57 -7.30
N TRP A 26 -2.20 -4.54 -7.16
CA TRP A 26 -1.98 -5.92 -7.55
C TRP A 26 -3.06 -6.40 -8.52
N ARG A 27 -2.66 -7.31 -9.39
CA ARG A 27 -3.55 -8.06 -10.26
C ARG A 27 -3.78 -9.45 -9.65
N VAL A 28 -5.04 -9.82 -9.46
CA VAL A 28 -5.48 -11.07 -8.81
C VAL A 28 -6.52 -11.77 -9.67
N LEU A 29 -6.51 -13.10 -9.70
CA LEU A 29 -7.53 -13.88 -10.42
C LEU A 29 -8.92 -13.67 -9.78
N ARG A 30 -9.96 -13.35 -10.57
CA ARG A 30 -11.32 -13.13 -10.05
C ARG A 30 -11.81 -14.31 -9.24
N ARG A 31 -11.59 -15.54 -9.72
CA ARG A 31 -12.00 -16.77 -9.03
C ARG A 31 -11.46 -16.88 -7.60
N ALA A 32 -10.31 -16.29 -7.31
CA ALA A 32 -9.73 -16.31 -5.96
C ALA A 32 -10.50 -15.40 -4.99
N VAL A 33 -11.19 -14.38 -5.51
CA VAL A 33 -11.85 -13.34 -4.71
C VAL A 33 -13.33 -13.17 -5.05
N GLN A 34 -13.96 -14.20 -5.63
CA GLN A 34 -15.32 -14.12 -6.16
C GLN A 34 -16.39 -13.71 -5.14
N SER A 35 -16.17 -13.99 -3.85
CA SER A 35 -17.07 -13.59 -2.76
C SER A 35 -16.92 -12.11 -2.37
N LEU A 36 -15.77 -11.52 -2.70
CA LEU A 36 -15.39 -10.15 -2.35
C LEU A 36 -15.55 -9.20 -3.54
N ALA A 37 -15.39 -9.69 -4.77
CA ALA A 37 -15.56 -8.94 -6.00
C ALA A 37 -17.02 -8.97 -6.51
N PRO A 38 -17.46 -7.96 -7.28
CA PRO A 38 -18.73 -8.03 -8.00
C PRO A 38 -18.73 -9.19 -9.03
N ALA A 39 -19.92 -9.64 -9.44
CA ALA A 39 -20.09 -10.62 -10.51
C ALA A 39 -19.75 -10.00 -11.88
N GLY A 40 -19.18 -10.80 -12.80
CA GLY A 40 -18.76 -10.31 -14.12
C GLY A 40 -17.78 -11.25 -14.82
N GLU A 41 -17.50 -10.96 -16.09
CA GLU A 41 -16.74 -11.84 -16.99
C GLU A 41 -15.21 -11.69 -16.86
N SER A 42 -14.70 -10.60 -16.28
CA SER A 42 -13.24 -10.38 -16.25
C SER A 42 -12.54 -11.51 -15.47
N PRO A 43 -11.59 -12.24 -16.07
CA PRO A 43 -10.87 -13.30 -15.36
C PRO A 43 -9.91 -12.75 -14.29
N MET A 44 -9.58 -11.46 -14.36
CA MET A 44 -8.69 -10.75 -13.43
C MET A 44 -9.41 -9.55 -12.79
N VAL A 45 -9.09 -9.28 -11.54
CA VAL A 45 -9.49 -8.06 -10.82
C VAL A 45 -8.26 -7.38 -10.25
N GLU A 46 -8.41 -6.12 -9.89
CA GLU A 46 -7.37 -5.35 -9.24
C GLU A 46 -7.62 -5.28 -7.74
N LEU A 47 -6.57 -5.52 -6.96
CA LEU A 47 -6.55 -5.31 -5.52
C LEU A 47 -5.69 -4.07 -5.26
N ARG A 48 -6.22 -3.12 -4.50
CA ARG A 48 -5.53 -1.88 -4.11
C ARG A 48 -5.34 -1.91 -2.61
N VAL A 49 -4.13 -1.60 -2.15
CA VAL A 49 -3.88 -1.25 -0.75
C VAL A 49 -3.49 0.22 -0.76
N SER A 50 -4.35 1.05 -0.17
CA SER A 50 -4.17 2.50 -0.10
C SER A 50 -3.81 2.87 1.32
N VAL A 51 -2.75 3.66 1.51
CA VAL A 51 -2.33 4.22 2.79
C VAL A 51 -2.40 5.73 2.68
N GLN A 52 -3.29 6.35 3.45
CA GLN A 52 -3.52 7.79 3.46
C GLN A 52 -2.91 8.43 4.70
N GLY A 53 -2.54 9.71 4.58
CA GLY A 53 -2.05 10.50 5.72
C GLY A 53 -0.73 9.98 6.29
N LEU A 54 0.22 9.66 5.40
CA LEU A 54 1.59 9.25 5.77
C LEU A 54 2.23 10.39 6.59
N GLY A 55 2.29 10.20 7.91
CA GLY A 55 2.58 11.26 8.88
C GLY A 55 1.98 10.91 10.25
N ALA A 56 1.07 11.75 10.76
CA ALA A 56 0.65 11.67 12.16
C ALA A 56 -0.28 10.49 12.50
N LYS A 57 -1.17 10.09 11.58
CA LYS A 57 -2.11 8.96 11.76
C LYS A 57 -2.46 8.33 10.41
N PRO A 58 -1.63 7.39 9.94
CA PRO A 58 -1.88 6.71 8.70
C PRO A 58 -3.17 5.90 8.77
N ARG A 59 -3.86 5.77 7.64
CA ARG A 59 -5.01 4.89 7.50
C ARG A 59 -4.84 4.04 6.27
N ALA A 60 -4.93 2.73 6.43
CA ALA A 60 -4.87 1.79 5.32
C ALA A 60 -6.26 1.26 5.03
N SER A 61 -6.57 1.14 3.75
CA SER A 61 -7.74 0.44 3.25
C SER A 61 -7.34 -0.53 2.15
N VAL A 62 -8.20 -1.51 1.93
CA VAL A 62 -8.09 -2.42 0.80
C VAL A 62 -9.31 -2.20 -0.07
N THR A 63 -9.13 -2.19 -1.38
CA THR A 63 -10.24 -2.10 -2.34
C THR A 63 -10.04 -3.11 -3.45
N ILE A 64 -11.09 -3.82 -3.81
CA ILE A 64 -11.12 -4.68 -4.99
C ILE A 64 -11.87 -3.94 -6.09
N VAL A 65 -11.26 -3.82 -7.26
CA VAL A 65 -11.82 -3.15 -8.43
C VAL A 65 -11.92 -4.14 -9.58
N ASP A 66 -13.11 -4.25 -10.15
CA ASP A 66 -13.32 -4.99 -11.39
C ASP A 66 -13.09 -4.04 -12.58
N PRO A 67 -12.04 -4.24 -13.38
CA PRO A 67 -11.70 -3.30 -14.45
C PRO A 67 -12.72 -3.26 -15.59
N GLN A 68 -13.56 -4.29 -15.76
CA GLN A 68 -14.54 -4.33 -16.84
C GLN A 68 -15.83 -3.59 -16.49
N SER A 69 -16.31 -3.75 -15.26
CA SER A 69 -17.50 -3.06 -14.77
C SER A 69 -17.19 -1.68 -14.16
N GLY A 70 -15.94 -1.43 -13.80
CA GLY A 70 -15.52 -0.24 -13.05
C GLY A 70 -16.00 -0.22 -11.59
N CYS A 71 -16.73 -1.26 -11.16
CA CYS A 71 -17.22 -1.37 -9.79
C CYS A 71 -16.08 -1.64 -8.81
N SER A 72 -16.15 -1.00 -7.64
CA SER A 72 -15.20 -1.18 -6.55
C SER A 72 -15.90 -1.60 -5.25
N ARG A 73 -15.20 -2.35 -4.42
CA ARG A 73 -15.68 -2.81 -3.11
C ARG A 73 -14.54 -2.87 -2.10
N GLU A 74 -14.77 -2.33 -0.91
CA GLU A 74 -13.85 -2.45 0.22
C GLU A 74 -14.11 -3.78 0.94
N PRO A 75 -13.13 -4.71 0.99
CA PRO A 75 -13.31 -6.01 1.62
C PRO A 75 -12.91 -6.02 3.10
N LEU A 76 -12.25 -4.99 3.62
CA LEU A 76 -11.88 -4.83 5.03
C LEU A 76 -12.16 -3.39 5.47
N ALA A 77 -12.65 -3.22 6.70
CA ALA A 77 -12.77 -1.90 7.30
C ALA A 77 -11.36 -1.30 7.49
N PRO A 78 -11.16 0.00 7.19
CA PRO A 78 -9.89 0.66 7.46
C PRO A 78 -9.59 0.59 8.96
N GLY A 79 -8.55 -0.16 9.31
CA GLY A 79 -8.04 -0.22 10.68
C GLY A 79 -7.16 0.99 10.98
N ASP A 80 -7.03 1.32 12.27
CA ASP A 80 -5.91 2.16 12.70
C ASP A 80 -4.62 1.39 12.40
N VAL A 81 -3.82 1.93 11.50
CA VAL A 81 -2.54 1.35 11.12
C VAL A 81 -1.44 2.35 11.39
N SER A 82 -0.40 1.86 12.05
CA SER A 82 0.86 2.59 12.14
C SER A 82 1.58 2.38 10.81
N ALA A 83 1.57 3.37 9.92
CA ALA A 83 2.47 3.39 8.79
C ALA A 83 3.73 4.19 9.13
N GLU A 84 4.89 3.55 9.05
CA GLU A 84 6.16 4.26 9.18
C GLU A 84 6.70 4.57 7.79
N VAL A 85 7.07 5.83 7.58
CA VAL A 85 7.88 6.25 6.44
C VAL A 85 9.32 6.28 6.89
N ILE A 86 10.16 5.44 6.32
CA ILE A 86 11.60 5.50 6.57
C ILE A 86 12.23 6.08 5.30
N PRO A 87 12.59 7.37 5.28
CA PRO A 87 13.33 7.93 4.16
C PRO A 87 14.76 7.37 4.18
N ASP A 88 15.17 6.76 3.08
CA ASP A 88 16.57 6.38 2.88
C ASP A 88 17.36 7.57 2.29
N ILE A 89 18.67 7.58 2.52
CA ILE A 89 19.62 8.60 2.06
C ILE A 89 19.63 8.69 0.51
N ARG A 90 19.09 7.68 -0.17
CA ARG A 90 18.94 7.59 -1.63
C ARG A 90 17.63 8.16 -2.17
N GLY A 91 16.77 8.74 -1.32
CA GLY A 91 15.45 9.26 -1.73
C GLY A 91 14.38 8.18 -1.87
N GLU A 92 14.64 6.97 -1.37
CA GLU A 92 13.65 5.90 -1.28
C GLU A 92 12.73 6.14 -0.09
N VAL A 93 11.49 5.67 -0.20
CA VAL A 93 10.50 5.69 0.86
C VAL A 93 10.03 4.28 1.13
N HIS A 94 10.31 3.81 2.35
CA HIS A 94 9.76 2.56 2.86
C HIS A 94 8.41 2.83 3.52
N ILE A 95 7.40 2.04 3.16
CA ILE A 95 6.07 2.07 3.75
C ILE A 95 5.85 0.72 4.41
N GLU A 96 5.68 0.74 5.72
CA GLU A 96 5.34 -0.45 6.50
C GLU A 96 3.97 -0.29 7.12
N VAL A 97 3.01 -1.09 6.67
CA VAL A 97 1.70 -1.26 7.30
C VAL A 97 1.70 -2.64 7.97
N PRO A 98 1.73 -2.72 9.31
CA PRO A 98 1.76 -3.97 10.04
C PRO A 98 0.73 -4.97 9.53
N ASP A 99 1.17 -6.21 9.30
CA ASP A 99 0.38 -7.33 8.80
C ASP A 99 -0.23 -7.15 7.39
N TRP A 100 -0.02 -6.03 6.69
CA TRP A 100 -0.74 -5.71 5.44
C TRP A 100 0.19 -5.39 4.28
N LEU A 101 1.23 -4.59 4.48
CA LEU A 101 2.06 -4.11 3.37
C LEU A 101 3.48 -3.78 3.83
N HIS A 102 4.46 -4.30 3.10
CA HIS A 102 5.81 -3.78 3.09
C HIS A 102 6.12 -3.33 1.66
N ALA A 103 6.28 -2.03 1.43
CA ALA A 103 6.57 -1.48 0.12
C ALA A 103 7.76 -0.52 0.16
N THR A 104 8.46 -0.42 -0.95
CA THR A 104 9.54 0.54 -1.15
C THR A 104 9.34 1.19 -2.50
N ILE A 105 9.29 2.51 -2.50
CA ILE A 105 9.13 3.33 -3.69
C ILE A 105 10.31 4.28 -3.82
N ALA A 106 10.66 4.63 -5.05
CA ALA A 106 11.71 5.59 -5.34
C ALA A 106 11.36 6.38 -6.61
N PRO A 107 11.82 7.64 -6.72
CA PRO A 107 11.71 8.37 -7.98
C PRO A 107 12.59 7.71 -9.07
N ASP A 108 12.05 7.59 -10.28
CA ASP A 108 12.82 7.25 -11.48
C ASP A 108 13.64 8.46 -11.98
N ASP A 109 14.44 8.27 -13.03
CA ASP A 109 15.25 9.34 -13.63
C ASP A 109 14.41 10.52 -14.17
N ALA A 110 13.10 10.30 -14.38
CA ALA A 110 12.14 11.33 -14.80
C ALA A 110 11.42 12.00 -13.61
N GLY A 111 11.80 11.66 -12.38
CA GLY A 111 11.20 12.17 -11.14
C GLY A 111 9.84 11.57 -10.81
N ARG A 112 9.42 10.49 -11.47
CA ARG A 112 8.15 9.79 -11.18
C ARG A 112 8.38 8.73 -10.12
N TRP A 113 7.49 8.66 -9.15
CA TRP A 113 7.53 7.60 -8.14
C TRP A 113 7.23 6.24 -8.77
N THR A 114 8.13 5.31 -8.56
CA THR A 114 8.02 3.93 -9.03
C THR A 114 8.12 2.96 -7.87
N LEU A 115 7.52 1.79 -8.05
CA LEU A 115 7.60 0.73 -7.07
C LEU A 115 8.87 -0.08 -7.29
N ILE A 116 9.75 -0.08 -6.30
CA ILE A 116 10.97 -0.88 -6.29
C ILE A 116 10.67 -2.28 -5.78
N TYR A 117 9.88 -2.36 -4.72
CA TYR A 117 9.50 -3.61 -4.07
C TYR A 117 8.15 -3.48 -3.39
N ALA A 118 7.33 -4.52 -3.47
CA ALA A 118 6.21 -4.69 -2.57
C ALA A 118 5.99 -6.15 -2.22
N ARG A 119 5.73 -6.39 -0.94
CA ARG A 119 5.22 -7.64 -0.42
C ARG A 119 4.01 -7.35 0.44
N SER A 120 2.96 -8.13 0.25
CA SER A 120 1.73 -7.98 1.00
C SER A 120 1.13 -9.35 1.31
N PRO A 121 0.92 -9.69 2.59
CA PRO A 121 0.13 -10.85 2.98
C PRO A 121 -1.39 -10.60 2.83
N VAL A 122 -1.82 -9.51 2.16
CA VAL A 122 -3.23 -9.12 2.04
C VAL A 122 -4.15 -10.25 1.57
N LEU A 123 -3.67 -11.15 0.72
CA LEU A 123 -4.46 -12.31 0.30
C LEU A 123 -4.76 -13.26 1.47
N GLU A 124 -3.80 -13.47 2.37
CA GLU A 124 -3.97 -14.26 3.59
C GLU A 124 -4.91 -13.53 4.56
N CYS A 125 -4.74 -12.21 4.73
CA CYS A 125 -5.62 -11.37 5.56
C CYS A 125 -7.08 -11.44 5.10
N LEU A 126 -7.29 -11.49 3.78
CA LEU A 126 -8.59 -11.64 3.13
C LEU A 126 -9.08 -13.10 3.07
N ARG A 127 -8.33 -14.06 3.62
CA ARG A 127 -8.63 -15.50 3.60
C ARG A 127 -8.83 -16.05 2.20
N ILE A 128 -7.97 -15.64 1.26
CA ILE A 128 -7.97 -16.08 -0.13
C ILE A 128 -6.96 -17.23 -0.30
N PRO A 129 -7.39 -18.51 -0.25
CA PRO A 129 -6.48 -19.65 -0.28
C PRO A 129 -5.82 -19.79 -1.66
N GLY A 130 -4.49 -19.97 -1.67
CA GLY A 130 -3.73 -20.22 -2.91
C GLY A 130 -3.77 -19.07 -3.92
N GLY A 131 -4.24 -17.88 -3.52
CA GLY A 131 -4.28 -16.70 -4.37
C GLY A 131 -2.86 -16.31 -4.78
N ARG A 132 -2.65 -16.15 -6.08
CA ARG A 132 -1.45 -15.51 -6.61
C ARG A 132 -1.82 -14.09 -7.00
N ALA A 133 -1.00 -13.14 -6.56
CA ALA A 133 -1.09 -11.75 -6.95
C ALA A 133 0.20 -11.37 -7.68
N GLU A 134 0.07 -10.56 -8.72
CA GLU A 134 1.18 -9.89 -9.38
C GLU A 134 1.09 -8.41 -9.02
N VAL A 135 2.18 -7.84 -8.50
CA VAL A 135 2.23 -6.40 -8.27
C VAL A 135 2.32 -5.70 -9.63
N ILE A 136 1.45 -4.73 -9.88
CA ILE A 136 1.38 -4.03 -11.18
C ILE A 136 1.78 -2.56 -11.11
N GLY A 137 1.92 -1.99 -9.91
CA GLY A 137 2.47 -0.64 -9.76
C GLY A 137 2.10 0.05 -8.46
N VAL A 138 2.44 1.35 -8.42
CA VAL A 138 2.13 2.26 -7.33
C VAL A 138 1.58 3.58 -7.89
N GLU A 139 0.77 4.26 -7.09
CA GLU A 139 0.20 5.56 -7.36
C GLU A 139 0.34 6.44 -6.11
N ILE A 140 0.70 7.70 -6.29
CA ILE A 140 0.71 8.70 -5.21
C ILE A 140 -0.62 9.42 -5.22
N VAL A 141 -1.25 9.58 -4.06
CA VAL A 141 -2.64 10.07 -3.91
C VAL A 141 -2.68 11.36 -3.11
#